data_AF-A0A6J6BAF9-F1
#
_entry.id   AF-A0A6J6BAF9-F1
#
_cell.length_a   1.000
_cell.length_b   1.000
_cell.length_c   1.000
_cell.angle_alpha   90.00
_cell.angle_beta   90.00
_cell.angle_gamma   90.00
#
_symmetry.space_group_name_H-M   'P 1'
#
loop_
_entity.id
_entity.type
_entity.pdbx_description
1 polymer ?
#
loop_
_entity_poly.entity_id
_entity_poly.type
_entity_poly.pdbx_seq_one_letter_code
_entity_poly.pdbx_strand_id
1 'polypeptide(L)'
;MSDSSAPFEVPVTPEVGLTVAAVARRLGVAPATLRTWDRRYGIGPSGHSAGAHRRYSVEDLMRLEIMRALVFDGCSPADAARAALEADAGLARESIEPDRGVAAPTERGRAGGGQVVPIHGGAAQARGLSRAALALDSPAVRRILKESLNTRGTVWTWDNIISPVLVGVGERFQSTGQGIELEHILSEGVVGALREVAESLVEPFGSRPIILAAAPDELHTLPLHAVAAGLAERGVATRMLGARVPLDALMSAVARSGSPAVMVWAHDRITGDYLDVHALRKMKSAPAVVLGGPGWPGTLPDGAVLSHDLTEAVTRLSNAARGFI
;
A
#
# COMPACT_ATOMS: atom_id res chain seq x y z
N MET A 1 -43.58 5.78 -53.97
CA MET A 1 -43.77 5.21 -52.63
C MET A 1 -42.38 4.89 -52.10
N SER A 2 -41.75 5.90 -51.48
CA SER A 2 -40.42 5.80 -50.92
C SER A 2 -40.60 5.73 -49.41
N ASP A 3 -40.30 4.59 -48.82
CA ASP A 3 -40.31 4.43 -47.36
C ASP A 3 -38.85 4.42 -46.88
N SER A 4 -38.50 5.53 -46.22
CA SER A 4 -37.17 5.86 -45.72
C SER A 4 -37.05 5.32 -44.30
N SER A 5 -36.45 4.14 -44.16
CA SER A 5 -36.11 3.57 -42.86
C SER A 5 -34.83 4.24 -42.35
N ALA A 6 -35.00 5.28 -41.52
CA ALA A 6 -33.91 5.86 -40.74
C ALA A 6 -33.52 4.90 -39.60
N PRO A 7 -32.24 4.60 -39.37
CA PRO A 7 -31.81 3.80 -38.23
C PRO A 7 -31.99 4.58 -36.92
N PHE A 8 -32.47 3.88 -35.90
CA PHE A 8 -32.65 4.37 -34.54
C PHE A 8 -31.28 4.67 -33.92
N GLU A 9 -30.93 5.96 -33.85
CA GLU A 9 -29.72 6.45 -33.22
C GLU A 9 -29.84 6.23 -31.70
N VAL A 10 -29.06 5.29 -31.16
CA VAL A 10 -28.94 5.07 -29.72
C VAL A 10 -28.27 6.32 -29.13
N PRO A 11 -28.91 7.05 -28.20
CA PRO A 11 -28.27 8.21 -27.60
C PRO A 11 -27.09 7.72 -26.76
N VAL A 12 -25.88 8.01 -27.23
CA VAL A 12 -24.65 7.86 -26.44
C VAL A 12 -24.79 8.82 -25.26
N THR A 13 -25.10 8.29 -24.06
CA THR A 13 -25.12 9.12 -22.86
C THR A 13 -23.73 9.69 -22.66
N PRO A 14 -23.57 11.02 -22.50
CA PRO A 14 -22.26 11.61 -22.30
C PRO A 14 -21.65 11.02 -21.03
N GLU A 15 -20.44 10.47 -21.13
CA GLU A 15 -19.66 10.04 -19.96
C GLU A 15 -19.60 11.19 -18.95
N VAL A 16 -20.40 11.10 -17.90
CA VAL A 16 -20.51 12.16 -16.89
C VAL A 16 -19.22 12.12 -16.07
N GLY A 17 -18.24 12.95 -16.44
CA GLY A 17 -16.97 13.05 -15.72
C GLY A 17 -17.16 13.36 -14.23
N LEU A 18 -16.30 12.78 -13.40
CA LEU A 18 -16.36 12.86 -11.94
C LEU A 18 -16.03 14.27 -11.43
N THR A 19 -16.66 14.70 -10.33
CA THR A 19 -16.34 15.97 -9.68
C THR A 19 -15.00 15.89 -8.93
N VAL A 20 -14.31 17.03 -8.75
CA VAL A 20 -13.05 17.12 -7.96
C VAL A 20 -13.18 16.45 -6.58
N ALA A 21 -14.32 16.61 -5.91
CA ALA A 21 -14.55 16.02 -4.59
C ALA A 21 -14.67 14.49 -4.65
N ALA A 22 -15.31 13.94 -5.70
CA ALA A 22 -15.39 12.51 -5.91
C ALA A 22 -14.02 11.90 -6.24
N VAL A 23 -13.24 12.57 -7.09
CA VAL A 23 -11.88 12.15 -7.47
C VAL A 23 -10.93 12.20 -6.28
N ALA A 24 -10.95 13.28 -5.49
CA ALA A 24 -10.13 13.43 -4.30
C ALA A 24 -10.36 12.30 -3.28
N ARG A 25 -11.63 11.98 -3.04
CA ARG A 25 -12.03 10.88 -2.14
C ARG A 25 -11.59 9.52 -2.66
N ARG A 26 -11.73 9.26 -3.97
CA ARG A 26 -11.29 8.01 -4.61
C ARG A 26 -9.77 7.83 -4.52
N LEU A 27 -9.03 8.90 -4.72
CA LEU A 27 -7.57 8.91 -4.69
C LEU A 27 -6.97 9.08 -3.28
N GLY A 28 -7.78 9.24 -2.23
CA GLY A 28 -7.27 9.45 -0.87
C GLY A 28 -6.39 10.70 -0.72
N VAL A 29 -6.59 11.72 -1.57
CA VAL A 29 -5.85 13.00 -1.53
C VAL A 29 -6.81 14.16 -1.28
N ALA A 30 -6.31 15.29 -0.77
CA ALA A 30 -7.16 16.47 -0.57
C ALA A 30 -7.57 17.09 -1.93
N PRO A 31 -8.79 17.66 -2.05
CA PRO A 31 -9.20 18.40 -3.26
C PRO A 31 -8.23 19.55 -3.64
N ALA A 32 -7.57 20.15 -2.64
CA ALA A 32 -6.55 21.17 -2.86
C ALA A 32 -5.28 20.62 -3.52
N THR A 33 -4.92 19.36 -3.26
CA THR A 33 -3.80 18.66 -3.90
C THR A 33 -4.06 18.47 -5.39
N LEU A 34 -5.25 18.02 -5.78
CA LEU A 34 -5.65 17.89 -7.18
C LEU A 34 -5.61 19.24 -7.93
N ARG A 35 -6.08 20.32 -7.29
CA ARG A 35 -5.98 21.67 -7.87
C ARG A 35 -4.55 22.14 -8.03
N THR A 36 -3.66 21.73 -7.12
CA THR A 36 -2.23 22.06 -7.18
C THR A 36 -1.55 21.29 -8.29
N TRP A 37 -1.88 20.01 -8.47
CA TRP A 37 -1.35 19.18 -9.56
C TRP A 37 -1.78 19.68 -10.95
N ASP A 38 -3.06 20.01 -11.10
CA ASP A 38 -3.59 20.65 -12.30
C ASP A 38 -2.87 21.97 -12.62
N ARG A 39 -2.84 22.91 -11.66
CA ARG A 39 -2.24 24.24 -11.90
C ARG A 39 -0.74 24.21 -12.12
N ARG A 40 -0.01 23.34 -11.40
CA ARG A 40 1.47 23.37 -11.35
C ARG A 40 2.11 22.41 -12.35
N TYR A 41 1.46 21.30 -12.66
CA TYR A 41 2.03 20.23 -13.48
C TYR A 41 1.15 19.85 -14.66
N GLY A 42 0.01 20.50 -14.86
CA GLY A 42 -0.90 20.21 -15.98
C GLY A 42 -1.66 18.88 -15.83
N ILE A 43 -1.61 18.23 -14.67
CA ILE A 43 -2.34 16.99 -14.37
C ILE A 43 -3.75 17.38 -13.87
N GLY A 44 -4.63 17.62 -14.82
CA GLY A 44 -6.00 18.07 -14.58
C GLY A 44 -6.99 17.53 -15.62
N PRO A 45 -8.26 17.92 -15.53
CA PRO A 45 -9.29 17.41 -16.42
C PRO A 45 -9.08 17.85 -17.88
N SER A 46 -9.03 16.89 -18.81
CA SER A 46 -8.74 17.09 -20.24
C SER A 46 -9.76 17.99 -20.96
N GLY A 47 -11.01 18.01 -20.50
CA GLY A 47 -12.12 18.74 -21.13
C GLY A 47 -12.41 20.13 -20.55
N HIS A 48 -11.45 20.77 -19.86
CA HIS A 48 -11.74 22.03 -19.17
C HIS A 48 -11.89 23.22 -20.15
N SER A 49 -13.10 23.78 -20.20
CA SER A 49 -13.37 25.13 -20.72
C SER A 49 -13.49 26.13 -19.55
N ALA A 50 -12.89 27.31 -19.72
CA ALA A 50 -12.91 28.37 -18.71
C ALA A 50 -14.36 28.76 -18.35
N GLY A 51 -14.73 28.60 -17.07
CA GLY A 51 -16.07 28.91 -16.55
C GLY A 51 -16.95 27.70 -16.21
N ALA A 52 -16.54 26.47 -16.54
CA ALA A 52 -17.28 25.25 -16.19
C ALA A 52 -16.75 24.54 -14.93
N HIS A 53 -17.63 23.83 -14.23
CA HIS A 53 -17.26 22.98 -13.09
C HIS A 53 -16.32 21.85 -13.56
N ARG A 54 -15.19 21.67 -12.86
CA ARG A 54 -14.17 20.65 -13.17
C ARG A 54 -14.76 19.23 -13.14
N ARG A 55 -14.76 18.56 -14.29
CA ARG A 55 -15.19 17.17 -14.48
C ARG A 55 -14.04 16.35 -15.05
N TYR A 56 -13.70 15.25 -14.39
CA TYR A 56 -12.59 14.35 -14.76
C TYR A 56 -13.15 13.16 -15.55
N SER A 57 -12.60 12.93 -16.73
CA SER A 57 -12.82 11.73 -17.53
C SER A 57 -12.13 10.51 -16.91
N VAL A 58 -12.40 9.32 -17.45
CA VAL A 58 -11.72 8.08 -17.05
C VAL A 58 -10.20 8.18 -17.30
N GLU A 59 -9.81 8.79 -18.40
CA GLU A 59 -8.41 9.01 -18.78
C GLU A 59 -7.69 9.94 -17.79
N ASP A 60 -8.36 11.01 -17.35
CA ASP A 60 -7.84 11.90 -16.30
C ASP A 60 -7.62 11.17 -14.97
N LEU A 61 -8.49 10.20 -14.65
CA LEU A 61 -8.33 9.38 -13.45
C LEU A 61 -7.12 8.48 -13.56
N MET A 62 -6.88 7.85 -14.71
CA MET A 62 -5.72 6.98 -14.92
C MET A 62 -4.41 7.77 -14.71
N ARG A 63 -4.30 8.96 -15.30
CA ARG A 63 -3.16 9.86 -15.08
C ARG A 63 -2.97 10.24 -13.61
N LEU A 64 -4.07 10.54 -12.92
CA LEU A 64 -4.04 10.88 -11.50
C LEU A 64 -3.69 9.68 -10.61
N GLU A 65 -4.12 8.47 -10.97
CA GLU A 65 -3.78 7.22 -10.28
C GLU A 65 -2.29 6.89 -10.48
N ILE A 66 -1.75 7.05 -11.70
CA ILE A 66 -0.31 6.90 -11.99
C ILE A 66 0.51 7.95 -11.27
N MET A 67 0.13 9.23 -11.36
CA MET A 67 0.83 10.30 -10.65
C MET A 67 0.82 10.05 -9.15
N ARG A 68 -0.31 9.60 -8.60
CA ARG A 68 -0.40 9.22 -7.19
C ARG A 68 0.55 8.06 -6.89
N ALA A 69 0.49 6.98 -7.64
CA ALA A 69 1.35 5.81 -7.42
C ALA A 69 2.83 6.21 -7.42
N LEU A 70 3.28 6.99 -8.42
CA LEU A 70 4.67 7.43 -8.52
C LEU A 70 5.08 8.38 -7.39
N VAL A 71 4.20 9.29 -6.97
CA VAL A 71 4.45 10.13 -5.78
C VAL A 71 4.51 9.28 -4.51
N PHE A 72 3.70 8.22 -4.43
CA PHE A 72 3.72 7.27 -3.33
C PHE A 72 4.99 6.40 -3.35
N ASP A 73 5.54 6.12 -4.54
CA ASP A 73 6.81 5.42 -4.75
C ASP A 73 8.04 6.35 -4.67
N GLY A 74 7.88 7.55 -4.09
CA GLY A 74 8.98 8.47 -3.79
C GLY A 74 9.47 9.33 -4.96
N CYS A 75 8.83 9.28 -6.14
CA CYS A 75 9.15 10.21 -7.22
C CYS A 75 8.76 11.64 -6.84
N SER A 76 9.55 12.63 -7.29
CA SER A 76 9.17 14.02 -7.10
C SER A 76 7.82 14.30 -7.79
N PRO A 77 6.94 15.15 -7.24
CA PRO A 77 5.66 15.45 -7.89
C PRO A 77 5.79 15.96 -9.33
N ALA A 78 6.92 16.58 -9.69
CA ALA A 78 7.19 17.02 -11.06
C ALA A 78 7.53 15.85 -11.98
N ASP A 79 8.37 14.91 -11.52
CA ASP A 79 8.74 13.72 -12.29
C ASP A 79 7.60 12.73 -12.42
N ALA A 80 6.84 12.54 -11.34
CA ALA A 80 5.63 11.73 -11.33
C ALA A 80 4.56 12.29 -12.27
N ALA A 81 4.37 13.61 -12.29
CA ALA A 81 3.45 14.24 -13.23
C ALA A 81 3.91 14.07 -14.68
N ARG A 82 5.20 14.27 -14.96
CA ARG A 82 5.76 14.10 -16.30
C ARG A 82 5.59 12.66 -16.80
N ALA A 83 5.94 11.67 -15.97
CA ALA A 83 5.76 10.26 -16.30
C ALA A 83 4.28 9.88 -16.51
N ALA A 84 3.37 10.43 -15.70
CA ALA A 84 1.94 10.21 -15.87
C ALA A 84 1.39 10.81 -17.19
N LEU A 85 1.87 11.99 -17.61
CA LEU A 85 1.51 12.59 -18.90
C LEU A 85 2.14 11.86 -20.10
N GLU A 86 3.36 11.34 -19.95
CA GLU A 86 4.05 10.57 -20.99
C GLU A 86 3.39 9.21 -21.24
N ALA A 87 2.98 8.52 -20.17
CA ALA A 87 2.25 7.23 -20.27
C ALA A 87 0.92 7.38 -21.01
N ASP A 88 0.20 8.46 -20.75
CA ASP A 88 -1.04 8.82 -21.43
C ASP A 88 -0.83 9.09 -22.92
N ALA A 89 0.20 9.86 -23.27
CA ALA A 89 0.57 10.12 -24.65
C ALA A 89 1.03 8.86 -25.40
N GLY A 90 1.60 7.88 -24.69
CA GLY A 90 1.96 6.56 -25.24
C GLY A 90 0.73 5.73 -25.60
N LEU A 91 -0.26 5.67 -24.70
CA LEU A 91 -1.55 4.98 -24.92
C LEU A 91 -2.35 5.61 -26.07
N ALA A 92 -2.33 6.94 -26.19
CA ALA A 92 -2.95 7.64 -27.32
C ALA A 92 -2.24 7.35 -28.67
N ARG A 93 -0.92 7.17 -28.67
CA ARG A 93 -0.13 6.86 -29.88
C ARG A 93 -0.33 5.44 -30.39
N GLU A 94 -0.42 4.46 -29.49
CA GLU A 94 -0.75 3.07 -29.86
C GLU A 94 -2.17 2.95 -30.45
N SER A 95 -3.05 3.90 -30.13
CA SER A 95 -4.44 3.93 -30.62
C SER A 95 -4.59 4.54 -32.03
N ILE A 96 -3.53 5.12 -32.62
CA ILE A 96 -3.61 5.90 -33.88
C ILE A 96 -2.91 5.21 -35.08
N GLU A 97 -2.20 4.08 -34.93
CA GLU A 97 -1.60 3.43 -36.11
C GLU A 97 -2.64 2.65 -36.95
N PRO A 98 -2.83 2.98 -38.25
CA PRO A 98 -3.74 2.25 -39.12
C PRO A 98 -3.05 1.05 -39.78
N ASP A 99 -3.74 -0.08 -39.68
CA ASP A 99 -3.65 -1.35 -40.41
C ASP A 99 -2.74 -1.37 -41.65
N ARG A 100 -1.68 -2.20 -41.59
CA ARG A 100 -1.08 -2.82 -42.77
C ARG A 100 -0.86 -4.31 -42.52
N GLY A 101 -1.72 -5.08 -43.17
CA GLY A 101 -1.78 -6.53 -43.06
C GLY A 101 -0.48 -7.27 -43.38
N VAL A 102 -0.27 -8.35 -42.64
CA VAL A 102 0.63 -9.45 -43.00
C VAL A 102 -0.12 -10.76 -42.76
N ALA A 103 -0.13 -11.58 -43.80
CA ALA A 103 -0.75 -12.89 -43.85
C ALA A 103 -0.23 -13.84 -42.75
N ALA A 104 -1.11 -14.75 -42.32
CA ALA A 104 -0.82 -15.79 -41.34
C ALA A 104 0.33 -16.71 -41.78
N PRO A 105 1.17 -17.12 -40.81
CA PRO A 105 1.49 -18.53 -40.70
C PRO A 105 1.07 -19.08 -39.32
N THR A 106 0.44 -20.24 -39.41
CA THR A 106 0.19 -21.19 -38.33
C THR A 106 1.46 -21.52 -37.57
N GLU A 107 1.45 -21.32 -36.25
CA GLU A 107 1.88 -22.33 -35.27
C GLU A 107 1.46 -21.87 -33.87
N ARG A 108 0.75 -22.77 -33.16
CA ARG A 108 0.23 -22.55 -31.81
C ARG A 108 1.38 -22.58 -30.80
N GLY A 109 2.11 -21.47 -30.68
CA GLY A 109 2.90 -21.14 -29.51
C GLY A 109 2.01 -20.43 -28.50
N ARG A 110 1.75 -21.04 -27.34
CA ARG A 110 0.98 -20.43 -26.25
C ARG A 110 1.72 -19.19 -25.75
N ALA A 111 1.21 -18.00 -26.06
CA ALA A 111 1.57 -16.76 -25.36
C ALA A 111 0.98 -16.81 -23.94
N GLY A 112 1.74 -17.36 -22.99
CA GLY A 112 1.36 -17.49 -21.57
C GLY A 112 2.29 -16.72 -20.63
N GLY A 113 2.82 -15.57 -21.06
CA GLY A 113 3.92 -14.89 -20.36
C GLY A 113 3.53 -13.77 -19.38
N GLY A 114 2.29 -13.27 -19.38
CA GLY A 114 1.92 -12.05 -18.63
C GLY A 114 1.10 -12.28 -17.35
N GLN A 115 0.85 -13.53 -16.96
CA GLN A 115 -0.13 -13.86 -15.91
C GLN A 115 0.51 -14.35 -14.59
N VAL A 116 1.83 -14.52 -14.53
CA VAL A 116 2.49 -15.12 -13.36
C VAL A 116 3.05 -14.04 -12.43
N VAL A 117 2.87 -14.19 -11.13
CA VAL A 117 3.61 -13.42 -10.11
C VAL A 117 4.89 -14.20 -9.80
N PRO A 118 6.09 -13.60 -9.88
CA PRO A 118 7.32 -14.26 -9.48
C PRO A 118 7.27 -14.57 -7.98
N ILE A 119 7.50 -15.83 -7.60
CA ILE A 119 7.56 -16.24 -6.20
C ILE A 119 8.94 -16.84 -5.94
N HIS A 120 9.84 -16.00 -5.44
CA HIS A 120 11.21 -16.37 -5.09
C HIS A 120 11.26 -16.96 -3.68
N GLY A 121 11.30 -18.30 -3.60
CA GLY A 121 11.17 -19.00 -2.31
C GLY A 121 9.74 -18.94 -1.75
N GLY A 122 9.48 -19.66 -0.66
CA GLY A 122 8.18 -19.71 0.01
C GLY A 122 7.44 -21.04 -0.11
N ALA A 123 6.44 -21.22 0.77
CA ALA A 123 5.68 -22.46 0.90
C ALA A 123 4.72 -22.67 -0.29
N ALA A 124 4.22 -23.90 -0.49
CA ALA A 124 3.24 -24.19 -1.55
C ALA A 124 2.01 -23.29 -1.49
N GLN A 125 1.64 -22.84 -0.29
CA GLN A 125 0.57 -21.90 0.00
C GLN A 125 0.82 -20.50 -0.59
N ALA A 126 2.07 -20.05 -0.75
CA ALA A 126 2.40 -18.77 -1.38
C ALA A 126 1.93 -18.74 -2.85
N ARG A 127 2.17 -19.84 -3.59
CA ARG A 127 1.63 -20.03 -4.95
C ARG A 127 0.11 -20.12 -4.97
N GLY A 128 -0.49 -20.69 -3.94
CA GLY A 128 -1.95 -20.71 -3.76
C GLY A 128 -2.53 -19.31 -3.59
N LEU A 129 -1.93 -18.51 -2.70
CA LEU A 129 -2.33 -17.14 -2.41
C LEU A 129 -2.19 -16.24 -3.65
N SER A 130 -1.05 -16.32 -4.34
CA SER A 130 -0.81 -15.58 -5.58
C SER A 130 -1.84 -15.92 -6.67
N ARG A 131 -2.16 -17.21 -6.87
CA ARG A 131 -3.20 -17.63 -7.83
C ARG A 131 -4.59 -17.12 -7.43
N ALA A 132 -4.94 -17.14 -6.16
CA ALA A 132 -6.20 -16.61 -5.67
C ALA A 132 -6.31 -15.10 -5.93
N ALA A 133 -5.23 -14.34 -5.67
CA ALA A 133 -5.18 -12.91 -5.96
C ALA A 133 -5.28 -12.61 -7.46
N LEU A 134 -4.58 -13.36 -8.31
CA LEU A 134 -4.69 -13.26 -9.78
C LEU A 134 -6.11 -13.54 -10.28
N ALA A 135 -6.84 -14.44 -9.61
CA ALA A 135 -8.24 -14.74 -9.91
C ALA A 135 -9.23 -13.76 -9.26
N LEU A 136 -8.74 -12.73 -8.55
CA LEU A 136 -9.53 -11.78 -7.76
C LEU A 136 -10.45 -12.47 -6.72
N ASP A 137 -10.07 -13.67 -6.27
CA ASP A 137 -10.84 -14.48 -5.33
C ASP A 137 -10.52 -14.08 -3.89
N SER A 138 -11.13 -12.97 -3.46
CA SER A 138 -10.99 -12.43 -2.10
C SER A 138 -11.37 -13.45 -1.01
N PRO A 139 -12.44 -14.27 -1.14
CA PRO A 139 -12.71 -15.35 -0.19
C PRO A 139 -11.58 -16.38 -0.09
N ALA A 140 -11.01 -16.83 -1.21
CA ALA A 140 -9.90 -17.78 -1.18
C ALA A 140 -8.63 -17.17 -0.57
N VAL A 141 -8.33 -15.89 -0.86
CA VAL A 141 -7.23 -15.15 -0.21
C VAL A 141 -7.38 -15.19 1.31
N ARG A 142 -8.55 -14.78 1.84
CA ARG A 142 -8.82 -14.79 3.29
C ARG A 142 -8.70 -16.18 3.88
N ARG A 143 -9.27 -17.20 3.22
CA ARG A 143 -9.22 -18.59 3.69
C ARG A 143 -7.79 -19.11 3.80
N ILE A 144 -6.97 -18.92 2.77
CA ILE A 144 -5.56 -19.37 2.76
C ILE A 144 -4.76 -18.68 3.88
N LEU A 145 -4.94 -17.38 4.04
CA LEU A 145 -4.27 -16.61 5.10
C LEU A 145 -4.67 -17.09 6.49
N LYS A 146 -5.99 -17.19 6.75
CA LYS A 146 -6.52 -17.64 8.05
C LYS A 146 -6.09 -19.06 8.40
N GLU A 147 -6.13 -19.98 7.43
CA GLU A 147 -5.66 -21.36 7.62
C GLU A 147 -4.18 -21.40 8.01
N SER A 148 -3.33 -20.63 7.33
CA SER A 148 -1.91 -20.56 7.66
C SER A 148 -1.65 -19.92 9.02
N LEU A 149 -2.28 -18.77 9.31
CA LEU A 149 -2.11 -18.08 10.60
C LEU A 149 -2.48 -19.00 11.76
N ASN A 150 -3.61 -19.71 11.66
CA ASN A 150 -4.06 -20.63 12.71
C ASN A 150 -3.16 -21.86 12.89
N THR A 151 -2.53 -22.35 11.82
CA THR A 151 -1.77 -23.61 11.86
C THR A 151 -0.27 -23.43 12.03
N ARG A 152 0.27 -22.28 11.62
CA ARG A 152 1.72 -22.01 11.57
C ARG A 152 2.13 -20.75 12.33
N GLY A 153 1.16 -19.92 12.72
CA GLY A 153 1.41 -18.64 13.40
C GLY A 153 1.78 -17.50 12.45
N THR A 154 1.83 -16.30 13.00
CA THR A 154 2.00 -15.04 12.26
C THR A 154 3.37 -14.94 11.64
N VAL A 155 4.44 -15.16 12.42
CA VAL A 155 5.82 -15.04 11.93
C VAL A 155 6.08 -15.94 10.73
N TRP A 156 5.75 -17.23 10.87
CA TRP A 156 5.96 -18.19 9.79
C TRP A 156 5.15 -17.82 8.55
N THR A 157 3.88 -17.44 8.73
CA THR A 157 2.99 -17.07 7.62
C THR A 157 3.47 -15.81 6.91
N TRP A 158 3.99 -14.84 7.66
CA TRP A 158 4.59 -13.63 7.12
C TRP A 158 5.78 -13.94 6.22
N ASP A 159 6.78 -14.65 6.76
CA ASP A 159 8.05 -14.90 6.09
C ASP A 159 7.91 -15.86 4.88
N ASN A 160 7.02 -16.85 4.98
CA ASN A 160 6.95 -17.94 3.99
C ASN A 160 5.81 -17.81 2.98
N ILE A 161 4.87 -16.88 3.20
CA ILE A 161 3.68 -16.72 2.35
C ILE A 161 3.44 -15.24 2.02
N ILE A 162 3.19 -14.40 3.02
CA ILE A 162 2.71 -13.02 2.78
C ILE A 162 3.81 -12.19 2.12
N SER A 163 4.98 -12.08 2.76
CA SER A 163 6.07 -11.25 2.26
C SER A 163 6.56 -11.68 0.87
N PRO A 164 6.80 -12.97 0.57
CA PRO A 164 7.18 -13.39 -0.79
C PRO A 164 6.15 -13.03 -1.86
N VAL A 165 4.85 -13.12 -1.55
CA VAL A 165 3.78 -12.76 -2.50
C VAL A 165 3.72 -11.25 -2.71
N LEU A 166 3.85 -10.44 -1.65
CA LEU A 166 3.87 -8.98 -1.76
C LEU A 166 5.08 -8.50 -2.57
N VAL A 167 6.27 -9.07 -2.34
CA VAL A 167 7.48 -8.77 -3.11
C VAL A 167 7.27 -9.12 -4.58
N GLY A 168 6.75 -10.30 -4.88
CA GLY A 168 6.47 -10.71 -6.25
C GLY A 168 5.46 -9.81 -6.98
N VAL A 169 4.45 -9.31 -6.27
CA VAL A 169 3.47 -8.36 -6.83
C VAL A 169 4.14 -7.01 -7.11
N GLY A 170 5.02 -6.53 -6.21
CA GLY A 170 5.81 -5.33 -6.44
C GLY A 170 6.73 -5.45 -7.66
N GLU A 171 7.45 -6.57 -7.80
CA GLU A 171 8.31 -6.84 -8.96
C GLU A 171 7.50 -6.90 -10.27
N ARG A 172 6.31 -7.50 -10.23
CA ARG A 172 5.39 -7.52 -11.37
C ARG A 172 4.93 -6.11 -11.74
N PHE A 173 4.55 -5.30 -10.77
CA PHE A 173 4.14 -3.91 -11.01
C PHE A 173 5.30 -3.11 -11.62
N GLN A 174 6.51 -3.24 -11.09
CA GLN A 174 7.70 -2.55 -11.63
C GLN A 174 8.01 -2.96 -13.08
N SER A 175 7.79 -4.23 -13.44
CA SER A 175 8.07 -4.74 -14.78
C SER A 175 6.95 -4.53 -15.80
N THR A 176 5.69 -4.41 -15.37
CA THR A 176 4.53 -4.39 -16.27
C THR A 176 3.62 -3.16 -16.12
N GLY A 177 3.72 -2.41 -15.03
CA GLY A 177 2.78 -1.34 -14.67
C GLY A 177 1.37 -1.83 -14.30
N GLN A 178 1.16 -3.15 -14.20
CA GLN A 178 -0.13 -3.79 -13.94
C GLN A 178 -0.15 -4.47 -12.57
N GLY A 179 -1.34 -4.75 -12.03
CA GLY A 179 -1.51 -5.48 -10.76
C GLY A 179 -1.90 -4.61 -9.56
N ILE A 180 -2.42 -3.41 -9.77
CA ILE A 180 -2.94 -2.55 -8.70
C ILE A 180 -4.13 -3.23 -8.00
N GLU A 181 -5.00 -3.88 -8.77
CA GLU A 181 -6.11 -4.69 -8.28
C GLU A 181 -5.65 -5.87 -7.42
N LEU A 182 -4.49 -6.47 -7.76
CA LEU A 182 -3.86 -7.52 -6.97
C LEU A 182 -3.33 -6.99 -5.65
N GLU A 183 -2.64 -5.85 -5.68
CA GLU A 183 -2.15 -5.17 -4.48
C GLU A 183 -3.31 -4.88 -3.53
N HIS A 184 -4.41 -4.30 -4.02
CA HIS A 184 -5.56 -3.98 -3.20
C HIS A 184 -6.20 -5.21 -2.55
N ILE A 185 -6.46 -6.27 -3.32
CA ILE A 185 -7.08 -7.50 -2.78
C ILE A 185 -6.14 -8.18 -1.76
N LEU A 186 -4.84 -8.21 -2.04
CA LEU A 186 -3.85 -8.81 -1.13
C LEU A 186 -3.71 -7.98 0.14
N SER A 187 -3.52 -6.68 0.04
CA SER A 187 -3.40 -5.78 1.19
C SER A 187 -4.66 -5.80 2.06
N GLU A 188 -5.86 -5.78 1.46
CA GLU A 188 -7.13 -5.91 2.20
C GLU A 188 -7.20 -7.27 2.93
N GLY A 189 -6.95 -8.37 2.21
CA GLY A 189 -7.02 -9.72 2.75
C GLY A 189 -6.02 -9.96 3.88
N VAL A 190 -4.78 -9.49 3.70
CA VAL A 190 -3.69 -9.60 4.68
C VAL A 190 -3.99 -8.76 5.92
N VAL A 191 -4.37 -7.50 5.75
CA VAL A 191 -4.72 -6.63 6.89
C VAL A 191 -5.91 -7.20 7.65
N GLY A 192 -6.95 -7.69 6.96
CA GLY A 192 -8.10 -8.31 7.60
C GLY A 192 -7.72 -9.54 8.43
N ALA A 193 -6.93 -10.46 7.86
CA ALA A 193 -6.51 -11.68 8.54
C ALA A 193 -5.60 -11.40 9.76
N LEU A 194 -4.66 -10.46 9.64
CA LEU A 194 -3.77 -10.09 10.74
C LEU A 194 -4.51 -9.33 11.85
N ARG A 195 -5.49 -8.48 11.52
CA ARG A 195 -6.34 -7.83 12.52
C ARG A 195 -7.17 -8.84 13.30
N GLU A 196 -7.73 -9.84 12.63
CA GLU A 196 -8.48 -10.92 13.30
C GLU A 196 -7.61 -11.63 14.35
N VAL A 197 -6.34 -11.92 14.03
CA VAL A 197 -5.38 -12.47 15.01
C VAL A 197 -5.13 -11.49 16.15
N ALA A 198 -4.85 -10.22 15.85
CA ALA A 198 -4.56 -9.21 16.86
C ALA A 198 -5.73 -8.95 17.82
N GLU A 199 -6.96 -8.96 17.31
CA GLU A 199 -8.20 -8.71 18.05
C GLU A 199 -8.69 -9.93 18.83
N SER A 200 -8.13 -11.12 18.56
CA SER A 200 -8.43 -12.34 19.32
C SER A 200 -7.84 -12.35 20.74
N LEU A 201 -6.95 -11.41 21.07
CA LEU A 201 -6.35 -11.28 22.39
C LEU A 201 -7.36 -10.73 23.41
N VAL A 202 -7.84 -11.61 24.30
CA VAL A 202 -8.81 -11.25 25.35
C VAL A 202 -8.13 -10.77 26.64
N GLU A 203 -7.06 -11.46 27.06
CA GLU A 203 -6.34 -11.15 28.30
C GLU A 203 -4.86 -10.85 28.04
N PRO A 204 -4.50 -9.58 27.83
CA PRO A 204 -3.11 -9.20 27.63
C PRO A 204 -2.29 -9.30 28.92
N PHE A 205 -1.03 -9.67 28.76
CA PHE A 205 0.00 -9.51 29.78
C PHE A 205 0.25 -8.02 30.05
N GLY A 206 0.17 -7.64 31.33
CA GLY A 206 0.37 -6.26 31.76
C GLY A 206 -0.78 -5.33 31.35
N SER A 207 -0.72 -4.08 31.82
CA SER A 207 -1.78 -3.09 31.60
C SER A 207 -1.46 -2.03 30.54
N ARG A 208 -0.25 -2.05 29.98
CA ARG A 208 0.27 -0.99 29.09
C ARG A 208 0.55 -1.55 27.70
N PRO A 209 -0.13 -1.06 26.65
CA PRO A 209 0.07 -1.56 25.30
C PRO A 209 1.38 -1.05 24.69
N ILE A 210 1.94 -1.81 23.75
CA ILE A 210 2.99 -1.35 22.83
C ILE A 210 2.39 -0.45 21.76
N ILE A 211 3.01 0.71 21.49
CA ILE A 211 2.55 1.60 20.41
C ILE A 211 3.21 1.20 19.09
N LEU A 212 2.40 1.09 18.04
CA LEU A 212 2.85 0.81 16.68
C LEU A 212 2.46 1.99 15.78
N ALA A 213 3.42 2.58 15.08
CA ALA A 213 3.19 3.75 14.23
C ALA A 213 4.06 3.70 12.97
N ALA A 214 3.56 4.24 11.87
CA ALA A 214 4.40 4.60 10.75
C ALA A 214 5.04 5.96 11.00
N ALA A 215 6.23 6.20 10.46
CA ALA A 215 6.93 7.48 10.52
C ALA A 215 6.08 8.61 9.90
N PRO A 216 6.45 9.89 10.12
CA PRO A 216 5.83 11.01 9.43
C PRO A 216 5.80 10.77 7.91
N ASP A 217 4.65 11.06 7.29
CA ASP A 217 4.37 10.86 5.86
C ASP A 217 4.43 9.41 5.32
N GLU A 218 4.85 8.44 6.14
CA GLU A 218 4.87 7.01 5.80
C GLU A 218 3.46 6.42 5.69
N LEU A 219 3.21 5.66 4.63
CA LEU A 219 1.92 5.06 4.32
C LEU A 219 1.90 3.54 4.48
N HIS A 220 3.08 2.91 4.45
CA HIS A 220 3.23 1.47 4.61
C HIS A 220 2.96 1.07 6.06
N THR A 221 1.80 0.46 6.29
CA THR A 221 1.34 0.02 7.62
C THR A 221 1.18 -1.48 7.74
N LEU A 222 1.23 -2.21 6.63
CA LEU A 222 1.01 -3.65 6.58
C LEU A 222 2.01 -4.42 7.46
N PRO A 223 3.32 -4.09 7.50
CA PRO A 223 4.27 -4.70 8.45
C PRO A 223 3.92 -4.46 9.92
N LEU A 224 3.35 -3.30 10.26
CA LEU A 224 2.90 -3.01 11.63
C LEU A 224 1.73 -3.93 12.03
N HIS A 225 0.83 -4.26 11.10
CA HIS A 225 -0.23 -5.24 11.35
C HIS A 225 0.34 -6.64 11.63
N ALA A 226 1.42 -7.02 10.95
CA ALA A 226 2.10 -8.29 11.23
C ALA A 226 2.75 -8.31 12.61
N VAL A 227 3.40 -7.20 13.00
CA VAL A 227 3.93 -7.03 14.36
C VAL A 227 2.81 -7.10 15.41
N ALA A 228 1.67 -6.45 15.15
CA ALA A 228 0.52 -6.47 16.06
C ALA A 228 -0.01 -7.90 16.29
N ALA A 229 -0.19 -8.67 15.21
CA ALA A 229 -0.63 -10.05 15.27
C ALA A 229 0.39 -10.96 15.99
N GLY A 230 1.69 -10.82 15.68
CA GLY A 230 2.75 -11.58 16.36
C GLY A 230 2.88 -11.25 17.85
N LEU A 231 2.63 -10.00 18.24
CA LEU A 231 2.58 -9.61 19.66
C LEU A 231 1.35 -10.17 20.36
N ALA A 232 0.20 -10.19 19.69
CA ALA A 232 -1.02 -10.78 20.22
C ALA A 232 -0.87 -12.29 20.49
N GLU A 233 -0.21 -13.04 19.60
CA GLU A 233 0.15 -14.45 19.81
C GLU A 233 1.03 -14.67 21.06
N ARG A 234 1.73 -13.63 21.52
CA ARG A 234 2.56 -13.64 22.73
C ARG A 234 1.88 -13.00 23.94
N GLY A 235 0.59 -12.70 23.83
CA GLY A 235 -0.22 -12.08 24.87
C GLY A 235 0.09 -10.60 25.10
N VAL A 236 0.73 -9.89 24.17
CA VAL A 236 1.12 -8.49 24.35
C VAL A 236 0.12 -7.58 23.65
N ALA A 237 -0.54 -6.71 24.41
CA ALA A 237 -1.45 -5.71 23.86
C ALA A 237 -0.71 -4.68 23.00
N THR A 238 -1.33 -4.26 21.91
CA THR A 238 -0.81 -3.20 21.05
C THR A 238 -1.81 -2.07 20.85
N ARG A 239 -1.31 -0.89 20.50
CA ARG A 239 -2.08 0.25 20.04
C ARG A 239 -1.54 0.71 18.69
N MET A 240 -2.29 0.42 17.63
CA MET A 240 -1.99 0.88 16.28
C MET A 240 -2.39 2.35 16.12
N LEU A 241 -1.43 3.21 15.78
CA LEU A 241 -1.70 4.60 15.38
C LEU A 241 -1.86 4.76 13.86
N GLY A 242 -1.32 3.81 13.08
CA GLY A 242 -1.47 3.76 11.63
C GLY A 242 -0.42 4.56 10.88
N ALA A 243 -0.81 5.06 9.70
CA ALA A 243 0.04 5.78 8.77
C ALA A 243 0.27 7.25 9.18
N ARG A 244 1.36 7.84 8.68
CA ARG A 244 1.66 9.28 8.71
C ARG A 244 1.55 9.88 10.10
N VAL A 245 2.16 9.25 11.11
CA VAL A 245 2.00 9.69 12.50
C VAL A 245 3.01 10.79 12.80
N PRO A 246 2.57 12.03 13.06
CA PRO A 246 3.48 13.11 13.46
C PRO A 246 4.13 12.81 14.82
N LEU A 247 5.35 13.29 15.03
CA LEU A 247 6.13 13.03 16.24
C LEU A 247 5.43 13.49 17.53
N ASP A 248 4.78 14.65 17.50
CA ASP A 248 4.01 15.18 18.64
C ASP A 248 2.82 14.29 18.99
N ALA A 249 2.09 13.78 18.00
CA ALA A 249 1.01 12.82 18.19
C ALA A 249 1.53 11.49 18.79
N LEU A 250 2.68 11.02 18.31
CA LEU A 250 3.33 9.81 18.84
C LEU A 250 3.73 9.99 20.31
N MET A 251 4.44 11.07 20.64
CA MET A 251 4.83 11.41 22.02
C MET A 251 3.60 11.56 22.92
N SER A 252 2.53 12.19 22.43
CA SER A 252 1.27 12.35 23.14
C SER A 252 0.61 11.00 23.46
N ALA A 253 0.65 10.05 22.53
CA ALA A 253 0.14 8.70 22.73
C ALA A 253 0.97 7.91 23.75
N VAL A 254 2.30 7.99 23.67
CA VAL A 254 3.22 7.38 24.63
C VAL A 254 2.96 7.91 26.04
N ALA A 255 2.89 9.23 26.20
CA ALA A 255 2.68 9.88 27.49
C ALA A 255 1.35 9.48 28.15
N ARG A 256 0.26 9.39 27.37
CA ARG A 256 -1.07 9.01 27.90
C ARG A 256 -1.19 7.53 28.25
N SER A 257 -0.57 6.66 27.46
CA SER A 257 -0.69 5.21 27.64
C SER A 257 0.34 4.64 28.62
N GLY A 258 1.42 5.37 28.90
CA GLY A 258 2.55 4.87 29.66
C GLY A 258 3.27 3.72 28.97
N SER A 259 3.18 3.66 27.63
CA SER A 259 3.71 2.55 26.83
C SER A 259 5.19 2.29 27.12
N PRO A 260 5.58 1.03 27.39
CA PRO A 260 6.98 0.71 27.69
C PRO A 260 7.86 0.66 26.44
N ALA A 261 7.28 0.48 25.26
CA ALA A 261 8.00 0.53 24.00
C ALA A 261 7.14 1.02 22.84
N VAL A 262 7.80 1.61 21.85
CA VAL A 262 7.21 2.05 20.59
C VAL A 262 7.96 1.41 19.43
N MET A 263 7.22 0.96 18.43
CA MET A 263 7.74 0.58 17.13
C MET A 263 7.41 1.66 16.11
N VAL A 264 8.41 2.15 15.38
CA VAL A 264 8.20 3.05 14.25
C VAL A 264 8.66 2.41 12.95
N TRP A 265 7.76 2.36 11.97
CA TRP A 265 8.05 1.86 10.62
C TRP A 265 8.39 2.99 9.66
N ALA A 266 9.46 2.82 8.88
CA ALA A 266 9.78 3.65 7.72
C ALA A 266 10.19 2.74 6.55
N HIS A 267 9.52 2.91 5.40
CA HIS A 267 9.84 2.20 4.16
C HIS A 267 10.91 2.95 3.37
N ASP A 268 10.78 4.27 3.28
CA ASP A 268 11.71 5.13 2.54
C ASP A 268 12.64 5.92 3.46
N ARG A 269 13.85 6.22 2.96
CA ARG A 269 14.85 6.99 3.72
C ARG A 269 14.35 8.37 4.13
N ILE A 270 13.60 9.01 3.26
CA ILE A 270 13.05 10.33 3.47
C ILE A 270 12.13 10.35 4.70
N THR A 271 11.25 9.36 4.86
CA THR A 271 10.31 9.30 5.99
C THR A 271 11.02 8.96 7.30
N GLY A 272 12.06 8.13 7.25
CA GLY A 272 12.92 7.83 8.41
C GLY A 272 13.67 9.04 8.95
N ASP A 273 14.24 9.87 8.07
CA ASP A 273 15.03 11.05 8.46
C ASP A 273 14.20 12.13 9.18
N TYR A 274 12.88 12.19 8.96
CA TYR A 274 12.00 13.16 9.62
C TYR A 274 11.66 12.84 11.08
N LEU A 275 11.97 11.63 11.57
CA LEU A 275 11.67 11.25 12.94
C LEU A 275 12.83 11.62 13.89
N ASP A 276 12.62 12.62 14.75
CA ASP A 276 13.53 12.91 15.86
C ASP A 276 13.33 11.90 17.01
N VAL A 277 14.08 10.79 16.95
CA VAL A 277 14.10 9.75 18.00
C VAL A 277 14.61 10.29 19.34
N HIS A 278 15.46 11.31 19.34
CA HIS A 278 16.03 11.87 20.56
C HIS A 278 14.97 12.59 21.40
N ALA A 279 13.93 13.14 20.77
CA ALA A 279 12.77 13.70 21.47
C ALA A 279 12.00 12.65 22.29
N LEU A 280 11.79 11.44 21.75
CA LEU A 280 11.13 10.33 22.46
C LEU A 280 11.90 9.91 23.72
N ARG A 281 13.24 9.93 23.65
CA ARG A 281 14.12 9.59 24.78
C ARG A 281 14.16 10.63 25.88
N LYS A 282 13.92 11.91 25.55
CA LYS A 282 13.86 13.02 26.52
C LYS A 282 12.56 13.07 27.31
N MET A 283 11.60 12.21 26.99
CA MET A 283 10.35 12.11 27.74
C MET A 283 10.62 11.63 29.18
N LYS A 284 9.85 12.16 30.15
CA LYS A 284 9.94 11.78 31.56
C LYS A 284 9.82 10.26 31.77
N SER A 285 8.97 9.61 30.99
CA SER A 285 8.82 8.16 30.91
C SER A 285 9.16 7.72 29.49
N ALA A 286 10.45 7.66 29.18
CA ALA A 286 10.93 7.31 27.85
C ALA A 286 10.63 5.83 27.52
N PRO A 287 9.99 5.53 26.38
CA PRO A 287 9.80 4.16 25.93
C PRO A 287 11.10 3.61 25.33
N ALA A 288 11.24 2.29 25.29
CA ALA A 288 12.19 1.66 24.37
C ALA A 288 11.75 1.95 22.93
N VAL A 289 12.68 2.37 22.07
CA VAL A 289 12.39 2.72 20.67
C VAL A 289 12.92 1.62 19.76
N VAL A 290 12.00 0.92 19.11
CA VAL A 290 12.30 -0.07 18.08
C VAL A 290 11.97 0.54 16.72
N LEU A 291 12.89 0.45 15.79
CA LEU A 291 12.74 0.91 14.42
C LEU A 291 12.57 -0.30 13.51
N GLY A 292 11.77 -0.18 12.45
CA GLY A 292 11.69 -1.21 11.42
C GLY A 292 11.46 -0.67 10.03
N GLY A 293 11.74 -1.52 9.06
CA GLY A 293 11.72 -1.20 7.65
C GLY A 293 13.06 -0.68 7.14
N PRO A 294 13.23 -0.59 5.81
CA PRO A 294 14.50 -0.22 5.19
C PRO A 294 14.78 1.29 5.18
N GLY A 295 13.83 2.13 5.62
CA GLY A 295 13.93 3.59 5.56
C GLY A 295 14.86 4.23 6.59
N TRP A 296 15.60 3.47 7.40
CA TRP A 296 16.48 4.04 8.42
C TRP A 296 17.92 4.21 7.92
N PRO A 297 18.64 5.26 8.34
CA PRO A 297 20.04 5.45 8.00
C PRO A 297 20.92 4.34 8.59
N GLY A 298 22.06 4.07 7.96
CA GLY A 298 23.00 3.04 8.42
C GLY A 298 23.60 3.32 9.81
N THR A 299 23.70 4.60 10.20
CA THR A 299 24.01 5.02 11.57
C THR A 299 22.71 5.37 12.27
N LEU A 300 22.29 4.51 13.19
CA LEU A 300 21.03 4.71 13.93
C LEU A 300 21.20 5.80 15.00
N PRO A 301 20.13 6.56 15.29
CA PRO A 301 20.11 7.46 16.43
C PRO A 301 20.39 6.70 17.74
N ASP A 302 21.22 7.29 18.62
CA ASP A 302 21.56 6.69 19.91
C ASP A 302 20.31 6.25 20.68
N GLY A 303 20.31 4.99 21.15
CA GLY A 303 19.23 4.41 21.95
C GLY A 303 18.00 3.94 21.17
N ALA A 304 18.02 4.05 19.84
CA ALA A 304 17.09 3.33 18.96
C ALA A 304 17.69 1.97 18.57
N VAL A 305 16.84 0.97 18.38
CA VAL A 305 17.28 -0.34 17.89
C VAL A 305 16.50 -0.69 16.62
N LEU A 306 17.23 -0.93 15.53
CA LEU A 306 16.63 -1.43 14.30
C LEU A 306 16.35 -2.93 14.43
N SER A 307 15.13 -3.35 14.09
CA SER A 307 14.79 -4.76 13.89
C SER A 307 14.83 -5.08 12.40
N HIS A 308 15.51 -6.18 12.06
CA HIS A 308 15.74 -6.58 10.68
C HIS A 308 14.67 -7.51 10.14
N ASP A 309 13.95 -8.21 11.02
CA ASP A 309 12.86 -9.11 10.66
C ASP A 309 11.71 -9.07 11.68
N LEU A 310 10.62 -9.75 11.33
CA LEU A 310 9.43 -9.79 12.18
C LEU A 310 9.67 -10.55 13.50
N THR A 311 10.48 -11.60 13.48
CA THR A 311 10.81 -12.39 14.69
C THR A 311 11.51 -11.52 15.73
N GLU A 312 12.51 -10.76 15.29
CA GLU A 312 13.29 -9.84 16.11
C GLU A 312 12.39 -8.73 16.67
N ALA A 313 11.59 -8.07 15.82
CA ALA A 313 10.69 -7.01 16.23
C ALA A 313 9.71 -7.48 17.32
N VAL A 314 9.03 -8.60 17.09
CA VAL A 314 8.08 -9.17 18.05
C VAL A 314 8.81 -9.59 19.34
N THR A 315 10.04 -10.09 19.27
CA THR A 315 10.82 -10.53 20.45
C THR A 315 11.24 -9.36 21.31
N ARG A 316 11.82 -8.31 20.72
CA ARG A 316 12.24 -7.11 21.43
C ARG A 316 11.06 -6.42 22.10
N LEU A 317 9.97 -6.23 21.37
CA LEU A 317 8.77 -5.58 21.89
C LEU A 317 8.09 -6.42 22.99
N SER A 318 8.10 -7.75 22.86
CA SER A 318 7.59 -8.64 23.92
C SER A 318 8.43 -8.57 25.20
N ASN A 319 9.75 -8.48 25.07
CA ASN A 319 10.65 -8.35 26.21
C ASN A 319 10.45 -7.01 26.91
N ALA A 320 10.35 -5.92 26.14
CA ALA A 320 10.07 -4.60 26.69
C ALA A 320 8.70 -4.53 27.40
N ALA A 321 7.67 -5.18 26.86
CA ALA A 321 6.36 -5.31 27.52
C ALA A 321 6.46 -6.03 28.88
N ARG A 322 7.39 -6.98 29.01
CA ARG A 322 7.65 -7.77 30.23
C ARG A 322 8.67 -7.13 31.18
N GLY A 323 9.23 -5.98 30.83
CA GLY A 323 10.25 -5.30 31.64
C GLY A 323 11.65 -5.92 31.53
N PHE A 324 11.89 -6.80 30.56
CA PHE A 324 13.23 -7.24 30.19
C PHE A 324 13.76 -6.28 29.12
N ILE A 325 14.67 -5.39 29.51
CA ILE A 325 15.34 -4.43 28.62
C ILE A 325 16.75 -4.95 28.33
#